data_AF-A0A2G3E2E1-F1
#
_entry.id   AF-A0A2G3E2E1-F1
#
_cell.length_a   1.000
_cell.length_b   1.000
_cell.length_c   1.000
_cell.angle_alpha   90.00
_cell.angle_beta   90.00
_cell.angle_gamma   90.00
#
_symmetry.space_group_name_H-M   'P 1'
#
loop_
_entity.id
_entity.type
_entity.pdbx_description
1 polymer ?
#
loop_
_entity_poly.entity_id
_entity_poly.type
_entity_poly.pdbx_seq_one_letter_code
_entity_poly.pdbx_strand_id
1 'polypeptide(L)'
;MLQIPGPLCGDKRANEIINGYMNQRLVALMTDIIADFDEDTIEQNPEFAEEIFFLFPENYEKEKQPKLFMKLYHLLKAEDEFAPEQMMEYVLAQILYLYKDLEESVQPMMPERAYVLEKLIEDFEADGDKQAENDAAEYLSQLENPAEYLDLIFWDMDFALLDEYQEEDLARSNPEIAKNANFEEK
;
A
#
# COMPACT_ATOMS: atom_id res chain seq x y z
N MET A 1 6.56 7.91 -2.76
CA MET A 1 5.14 7.88 -2.30
C MET A 1 4.35 6.93 -3.18
N LEU A 2 3.52 6.09 -2.58
CA LEU A 2 2.67 5.17 -3.34
C LEU A 2 1.70 5.95 -4.25
N GLN A 3 1.64 5.57 -5.52
CA GLN A 3 0.63 6.07 -6.44
C GLN A 3 -0.69 5.32 -6.18
N ILE A 4 -1.65 6.00 -5.54
CA ILE A 4 -2.99 5.44 -5.29
C ILE A 4 -3.87 5.63 -6.54
N PRO A 5 -4.65 4.63 -6.96
CA PRO A 5 -5.51 4.74 -8.15
C PRO A 5 -6.59 5.82 -8.02
N GLY A 6 -6.53 6.82 -8.89
CA GLY A 6 -7.54 7.87 -9.00
C GLY A 6 -7.50 8.92 -7.87
N PRO A 7 -8.29 10.00 -7.99
CA PRO A 7 -8.46 10.95 -6.90
C PRO A 7 -9.40 10.36 -5.83
N LEU A 8 -8.96 10.38 -4.58
CA LEU A 8 -9.77 10.06 -3.38
C LEU A 8 -10.66 11.25 -2.98
N CYS A 9 -10.35 12.44 -3.49
CA CYS A 9 -11.14 13.66 -3.36
C CYS A 9 -10.89 14.55 -4.59
N GLY A 10 -11.93 15.22 -5.09
CA GLY A 10 -11.88 16.16 -6.20
C GLY A 10 -11.06 17.41 -5.89
N ASP A 11 -10.93 17.78 -4.61
CA ASP A 11 -10.03 18.85 -4.17
C ASP A 11 -8.57 18.37 -4.14
N LYS A 12 -7.71 19.04 -4.92
CA LYS A 12 -6.30 18.67 -5.06
C LYS A 12 -5.56 18.64 -3.72
N ARG A 13 -5.80 19.62 -2.85
CA ARG A 13 -5.09 19.73 -1.56
C ARG A 13 -5.57 18.64 -0.59
N ALA A 14 -6.87 18.39 -0.52
CA ALA A 14 -7.40 17.29 0.28
C ALA A 14 -6.85 15.94 -0.21
N ASN A 15 -6.79 15.74 -1.52
CA ASN A 15 -6.20 14.53 -2.11
C ASN A 15 -4.71 14.35 -1.74
N GLU A 16 -3.91 15.42 -1.79
CA GLU A 16 -2.51 15.40 -1.35
C GLU A 16 -2.38 15.03 0.15
N ILE A 17 -3.26 15.57 0.99
CA ILE A 17 -3.32 15.26 2.43
C ILE A 17 -3.65 13.77 2.66
N ILE A 18 -4.68 13.26 1.98
CA ILE A 18 -5.13 11.87 2.09
C ILE A 18 -4.01 10.93 1.63
N ASN A 19 -3.44 11.15 0.44
CA ASN A 19 -2.36 10.32 -0.10
C ASN A 19 -1.13 10.31 0.82
N GLY A 20 -0.72 11.48 1.30
CA GLY A 20 0.41 11.60 2.22
C GLY A 20 0.15 10.86 3.53
N TYR A 21 -1.07 10.98 4.08
CA TYR A 21 -1.46 10.27 5.29
C TYR A 21 -1.46 8.75 5.08
N MET A 22 -2.12 8.23 4.05
CA MET A 22 -2.18 6.79 3.77
C MET A 22 -0.78 6.20 3.57
N ASN A 23 0.07 6.87 2.79
CA ASN A 23 1.45 6.44 2.59
C ASN A 23 2.25 6.43 3.91
N GLN A 24 2.08 7.44 4.78
CA GLN A 24 2.70 7.44 6.11
C GLN A 24 2.23 6.29 6.99
N ARG A 25 0.95 5.88 6.89
CA ARG A 25 0.45 4.68 7.59
C ARG A 25 1.15 3.42 7.09
N LEU A 26 1.31 3.25 5.78
CA LEU A 26 2.04 2.10 5.21
C LEU A 26 3.51 2.09 5.66
N VAL A 27 4.18 3.24 5.66
CA VAL A 27 5.55 3.36 6.20
C VAL A 27 5.60 2.95 7.66
N ALA A 28 4.63 3.36 8.49
CA ALA A 28 4.58 2.99 9.89
C ALA A 28 4.43 1.46 10.08
N LEU A 29 3.53 0.82 9.33
CA LEU A 29 3.37 -0.65 9.37
C LEU A 29 4.67 -1.39 9.04
N MET A 30 5.37 -0.95 7.99
CA MET A 30 6.66 -1.56 7.63
C MET A 30 7.76 -1.23 8.65
N THR A 31 7.74 -0.04 9.24
CA THR A 31 8.68 0.35 10.31
C THR A 31 8.54 -0.54 11.53
N ASP A 32 7.31 -0.89 11.91
CA ASP A 32 7.03 -1.77 13.04
C ASP A 32 7.60 -3.18 12.81
N ILE A 33 7.51 -3.70 11.57
CA ILE A 33 8.08 -5.02 11.20
C ILE A 33 9.60 -5.03 11.31
N ILE A 34 10.28 -3.93 10.96
CA ILE A 34 11.75 -3.86 10.97
C ILE A 34 12.34 -3.30 12.26
N ALA A 35 11.51 -2.98 13.26
CA ALA A 35 11.90 -2.19 14.43
C ALA A 35 13.06 -2.80 15.24
N ASP A 36 13.18 -4.12 15.25
CA ASP A 36 14.21 -4.86 16.00
C ASP A 36 15.48 -5.14 15.18
N PHE A 37 15.56 -4.65 13.93
CA PHE A 37 16.65 -4.91 13.02
C PHE A 37 17.44 -3.64 12.66
N ASP A 38 18.73 -3.80 12.37
CA ASP A 38 19.60 -2.71 11.91
C ASP A 38 19.42 -2.48 10.40
N GLU A 39 18.87 -1.33 10.01
CA GLU A 39 18.56 -0.96 8.61
C GLU A 39 19.78 -1.07 7.69
N ASP A 40 21.01 -0.85 8.20
CA ASP A 40 22.24 -0.93 7.39
C ASP A 40 22.65 -2.36 7.00
N THR A 41 22.17 -3.37 7.74
CA THR A 41 22.56 -4.78 7.55
C THR A 41 21.38 -5.73 7.39
N ILE A 42 20.15 -5.20 7.46
CA ILE A 42 18.90 -5.96 7.46
C ILE A 42 18.74 -6.86 6.22
N GLU A 43 19.18 -6.40 5.04
CA GLU A 43 19.08 -7.16 3.79
C GLU A 43 19.91 -8.45 3.79
N GLN A 44 20.95 -8.54 4.61
CA GLN A 44 21.78 -9.73 4.75
C GLN A 44 21.48 -10.52 6.04
N ASN A 45 20.50 -10.08 6.82
CA ASN A 45 20.16 -10.72 8.08
C ASN A 45 19.24 -11.93 7.84
N PRO A 46 19.70 -13.17 8.12
CA PRO A 46 18.88 -14.36 7.95
C PRO A 46 17.67 -14.41 8.89
N GLU A 47 17.76 -13.81 10.08
CA GLU A 47 16.62 -13.74 11.03
C GLU A 47 15.53 -12.84 10.46
N PHE A 48 15.88 -11.76 9.76
CA PHE A 48 14.89 -10.92 9.09
C PHE A 48 14.20 -11.64 7.95
N ALA A 49 14.94 -12.41 7.14
CA ALA A 49 14.35 -13.25 6.10
C ALA A 49 13.37 -14.30 6.68
N GLU A 50 13.66 -14.84 7.87
CA GLU A 50 12.75 -15.73 8.60
C GLU A 50 11.55 -15.00 9.21
N GLU A 51 11.68 -13.73 9.56
CA GLU A 51 10.57 -12.93 10.09
C GLU A 51 9.57 -12.57 8.99
N ILE A 52 10.03 -12.18 7.80
CA ILE A 52 9.14 -11.68 6.73
C ILE A 52 8.66 -12.77 5.77
N PHE A 53 9.11 -14.02 5.89
CA PHE A 53 8.89 -15.03 4.84
C PHE A 53 7.42 -15.27 4.48
N PHE A 54 6.52 -15.09 5.46
CA PHE A 54 5.09 -15.30 5.28
C PHE A 54 4.41 -14.17 4.50
N LEU A 55 5.11 -13.06 4.26
CA LEU A 55 4.63 -11.95 3.43
C LEU A 55 4.87 -12.18 1.93
N PHE A 56 5.51 -13.30 1.57
CA PHE A 56 5.87 -13.63 0.19
C PHE A 56 5.22 -14.96 -0.23
N PRO A 57 5.01 -15.16 -1.55
CA PRO A 57 4.58 -16.46 -2.06
C PRO A 57 5.58 -17.56 -1.68
N GLU A 58 5.09 -18.78 -1.43
CA GLU A 58 5.92 -19.92 -0.98
C GLU A 58 7.08 -20.23 -1.94
N ASN A 59 6.91 -19.93 -3.23
CA ASN A 59 7.83 -20.22 -4.30
C ASN A 59 8.82 -19.07 -4.60
N TYR A 60 8.74 -17.94 -3.89
CA TYR A 60 9.64 -16.82 -4.07
C TYR A 60 10.94 -17.03 -3.28
N GLU A 61 12.08 -16.80 -3.94
CA GLU A 61 13.41 -17.08 -3.37
C GLU A 61 13.65 -16.30 -2.07
N LYS A 62 13.89 -17.02 -0.96
CA LYS A 62 14.08 -16.44 0.37
C LYS A 62 15.21 -15.41 0.41
N GLU A 63 16.28 -15.64 -0.32
CA GLU A 63 17.44 -14.75 -0.39
C GLU A 63 17.12 -13.40 -1.05
N LYS A 64 16.02 -13.30 -1.82
CA LYS A 64 15.56 -12.06 -2.47
C LYS A 64 14.54 -11.28 -1.64
N GLN A 65 13.92 -11.92 -0.63
CA GLN A 65 12.82 -11.35 0.15
C GLN A 65 13.24 -10.07 0.91
N PRO A 66 14.33 -10.06 1.71
CA PRO A 66 14.74 -8.86 2.44
C PRO A 66 14.97 -7.66 1.52
N LYS A 67 15.62 -7.88 0.38
CA LYS A 67 15.94 -6.83 -0.58
C LYS A 67 14.68 -6.23 -1.20
N LEU A 68 13.69 -7.05 -1.56
CA LEU A 68 12.42 -6.53 -2.10
C LEU A 68 11.64 -5.75 -1.04
N PHE A 69 11.55 -6.28 0.18
CA PHE A 69 10.89 -5.61 1.30
C PHE A 69 11.51 -4.24 1.56
N MET A 70 12.85 -4.15 1.62
CA MET A 70 13.55 -2.88 1.82
C MET A 70 13.41 -1.93 0.63
N LYS A 71 13.44 -2.43 -0.61
CA LYS A 71 13.14 -1.63 -1.81
C LYS A 71 11.76 -0.96 -1.68
N LEU A 72 10.73 -1.72 -1.31
CA LEU A 72 9.38 -1.18 -1.10
C LEU A 72 9.35 -0.14 0.04
N TYR A 73 9.96 -0.44 1.18
CA TYR A 73 10.03 0.47 2.32
C TYR A 73 10.68 1.82 1.94
N HIS A 74 11.79 1.79 1.19
CA HIS A 74 12.47 2.99 0.73
C HIS A 74 11.65 3.76 -0.31
N LEU A 75 10.95 3.08 -1.22
CA LEU A 75 10.06 3.74 -2.19
C LEU A 75 8.87 4.44 -1.52
N LEU A 76 8.30 3.85 -0.47
CA LEU A 76 7.25 4.50 0.32
C LEU A 76 7.78 5.76 1.03
N LYS A 77 9.04 5.78 1.47
CA LYS A 77 9.67 6.94 2.11
C LYS A 77 10.16 8.00 1.12
N ALA A 78 10.27 7.66 -0.17
CA ALA A 78 10.70 8.59 -1.20
C ALA A 78 9.63 9.67 -1.47
N GLU A 79 10.07 10.85 -1.88
CA GLU A 79 9.17 11.96 -2.26
C GLU A 79 8.44 11.67 -3.59
N ASP A 80 9.14 11.05 -4.55
CA ASP A 80 8.60 10.77 -5.88
C ASP A 80 7.52 9.68 -5.83
N GLU A 81 6.47 9.86 -6.64
CA GLU A 81 5.41 8.88 -6.81
C GLU A 81 5.92 7.62 -7.53
N PHE A 82 5.45 6.45 -7.11
CA PHE A 82 5.75 5.18 -7.78
C PHE A 82 4.52 4.27 -7.85
N ALA A 83 4.40 3.54 -8.95
CA ALA A 83 3.50 2.39 -9.04
C ALA A 83 4.26 1.14 -8.57
N PRO A 84 3.72 0.37 -7.61
CA PRO A 84 4.36 -0.85 -7.15
C PRO A 84 4.40 -1.91 -8.25
N GLU A 85 5.48 -2.70 -8.28
CA GLU A 85 5.55 -3.91 -9.10
C GLU A 85 4.67 -5.01 -8.49
N GLN A 86 4.27 -6.03 -9.26
CA GLN A 86 3.30 -7.04 -8.83
C GLN A 86 3.68 -7.76 -7.53
N MET A 87 4.96 -8.13 -7.34
CA MET A 87 5.43 -8.70 -6.07
C MET A 87 5.38 -7.69 -4.90
N MET A 88 5.57 -6.40 -5.16
CA MET A 88 5.40 -5.37 -4.12
C MET A 88 3.94 -5.18 -3.73
N GLU A 89 3.02 -5.24 -4.71
CA GLU A 89 1.57 -5.26 -4.45
C GLU A 89 1.20 -6.45 -3.57
N TYR A 90 1.73 -7.63 -3.87
CA TYR A 90 1.54 -8.82 -3.05
C TYR A 90 2.01 -8.59 -1.60
N VAL A 91 3.25 -8.14 -1.41
CA VAL A 91 3.83 -7.90 -0.08
C VAL A 91 3.03 -6.84 0.69
N LEU A 92 2.65 -5.74 0.03
CA LEU A 92 1.78 -4.71 0.63
C LEU A 92 0.44 -5.31 1.06
N ALA A 93 -0.20 -6.13 0.22
CA ALA A 93 -1.45 -6.77 0.55
C ALA A 93 -1.32 -7.71 1.76
N GLN A 94 -0.25 -8.52 1.84
CA GLN A 94 0.00 -9.39 3.00
C GLN A 94 0.21 -8.59 4.30
N ILE A 95 0.92 -7.46 4.24
CA ILE A 95 1.09 -6.57 5.40
C ILE A 95 -0.27 -6.03 5.86
N LEU A 96 -1.13 -5.63 4.93
CA LEU A 96 -2.47 -5.12 5.25
C LEU A 96 -3.39 -6.22 5.80
N TYR A 97 -3.29 -7.46 5.29
CA TYR A 97 -4.01 -8.61 5.85
C TYR A 97 -3.58 -8.91 7.28
N LEU A 98 -2.27 -8.92 7.55
CA LEU A 98 -1.75 -9.10 8.91
C LEU A 98 -2.29 -8.02 9.85
N TYR A 99 -2.33 -6.77 9.39
CA TYR A 99 -2.84 -5.66 10.18
C TYR A 99 -4.34 -5.76 10.47
N LYS A 100 -5.14 -6.22 9.51
CA LYS A 100 -6.59 -6.38 9.66
C LYS A 100 -6.96 -7.32 10.81
N ASP A 101 -6.13 -8.32 11.09
CA ASP A 101 -6.33 -9.28 12.18
C ASP A 101 -5.82 -8.76 13.54
N LEU A 102 -5.06 -7.66 13.56
CA LEU A 102 -4.54 -7.00 14.76
C LEU A 102 -5.51 -5.89 15.20
N GLU A 103 -6.69 -6.28 15.72
CA GLU A 103 -7.63 -5.33 16.35
C GLU A 103 -6.94 -4.55 17.49
N GLU A 104 -7.33 -3.28 17.64
CA GLU A 104 -7.10 -2.40 18.81
C GLU A 104 -5.80 -1.56 18.89
N SER A 105 -5.45 -0.81 17.84
CA SER A 105 -4.65 0.42 18.03
C SER A 105 -5.46 1.68 17.74
N VAL A 106 -5.29 2.70 18.59
CA VAL A 106 -5.82 4.04 18.34
C VAL A 106 -5.15 4.56 17.07
N GLN A 107 -5.92 4.64 15.98
CA GLN A 107 -5.40 5.16 14.72
C GLN A 107 -5.06 6.64 14.89
N PRO A 108 -3.88 7.10 14.43
CA PRO A 108 -3.59 8.53 14.41
C PRO A 108 -4.59 9.20 13.47
N MET A 109 -5.24 10.28 13.90
CA MET A 109 -6.16 11.02 13.05
C MET A 109 -5.43 11.67 11.87
N MET A 110 -6.12 11.79 10.75
CA MET A 110 -5.61 12.47 9.56
C MET A 110 -5.27 13.94 9.88
N PRO A 111 -4.13 14.47 9.38
CA PRO A 111 -3.84 15.89 9.49
C PRO A 111 -4.90 16.71 8.74
N GLU A 112 -5.22 17.89 9.28
CA GLU A 112 -6.25 18.77 8.69
C GLU A 112 -7.61 18.08 8.45
N ARG A 113 -7.95 17.06 9.27
CA ARG A 113 -9.16 16.24 9.16
C ARG A 113 -10.45 17.01 8.84
N ALA A 114 -10.65 18.17 9.48
CA ALA A 114 -11.84 18.99 9.26
C ALA A 114 -11.91 19.59 7.85
N TYR A 115 -10.77 20.01 7.29
CA TYR A 115 -10.67 20.49 5.91
C TYR A 115 -10.94 19.36 4.92
N VAL A 116 -10.35 18.18 5.16
CA VAL A 116 -10.58 17.00 4.31
C VAL A 116 -12.06 16.60 4.34
N LEU A 117 -12.66 16.54 5.53
CA LEU A 117 -14.08 16.22 5.68
C LEU A 117 -14.98 17.22 4.93
N GLU A 118 -14.72 18.52 5.06
CA GLU A 118 -15.46 19.56 4.32
C GLU A 118 -15.40 19.33 2.81
N LYS A 119 -14.21 18.99 2.26
CA LYS A 119 -14.04 18.76 0.83
C LYS A 119 -14.68 17.47 0.35
N LEU A 120 -14.63 16.41 1.14
CA LEU A 120 -15.36 15.18 0.86
C LEU A 120 -16.88 15.44 0.83
N ILE A 121 -17.42 16.22 1.78
CA ILE A 121 -18.85 16.58 1.77
C ILE A 121 -19.21 17.31 0.47
N GLU A 122 -18.41 18.30 0.05
CA GLU A 122 -18.63 19.03 -1.21
C GLU A 122 -18.64 18.10 -2.43
N ASP A 123 -17.74 17.11 -2.49
CA ASP A 123 -17.68 16.13 -3.59
C ASP A 123 -18.93 15.24 -3.63
N PHE A 124 -19.33 14.67 -2.49
CA PHE A 124 -20.52 13.81 -2.41
C PHE A 124 -21.81 14.61 -2.72
N GLU A 125 -21.92 15.86 -2.26
CA GLU A 125 -23.02 16.75 -2.61
C GLU A 125 -23.06 17.04 -4.13
N ALA A 126 -21.91 17.24 -4.75
CA ALA A 126 -21.81 17.48 -6.19
C ALA A 126 -22.28 16.28 -7.02
N ASP A 127 -22.10 15.06 -6.51
CA ASP A 127 -22.60 13.82 -7.09
C ASP A 127 -24.11 13.58 -6.81
N GLY A 128 -24.76 14.50 -6.08
CA GLY A 128 -26.19 14.46 -5.79
C GLY A 128 -26.55 13.56 -4.61
N ASP A 129 -25.57 13.20 -3.77
CA ASP A 129 -25.81 12.46 -2.55
C ASP A 129 -26.57 13.33 -1.53
N LYS A 130 -27.63 12.77 -0.97
CA LYS A 130 -28.48 13.42 0.04
C LYS A 130 -27.99 13.15 1.46
N GLN A 131 -27.03 12.25 1.64
CA GLN A 131 -26.42 11.89 2.92
C GLN A 131 -24.92 12.24 2.95
N ALA A 132 -24.48 13.18 2.11
CA ALA A 132 -23.08 13.55 1.93
C ALA A 132 -22.29 13.74 3.25
N GLU A 133 -22.89 14.36 4.28
CA GLU A 133 -22.23 14.49 5.59
C GLU A 133 -21.91 13.15 6.26
N ASN A 134 -22.84 12.19 6.23
CA ASN A 134 -22.65 10.87 6.83
C ASN A 134 -21.69 10.03 5.99
N ASP A 135 -21.91 10.01 4.67
CA ASP A 135 -21.14 9.17 3.74
C ASP A 135 -19.69 9.66 3.64
N ALA A 136 -19.45 10.98 3.64
CA ALA A 136 -18.10 11.54 3.73
C ALA A 136 -17.41 11.22 5.07
N ALA A 137 -18.15 11.21 6.18
CA ALA A 137 -17.59 10.86 7.49
C ALA A 137 -17.24 9.37 7.61
N GLU A 138 -18.07 8.49 7.03
CA GLU A 138 -17.79 7.07 6.92
C GLU A 138 -16.57 6.83 6.01
N TYR A 139 -16.54 7.44 4.83
CA TYR A 139 -15.43 7.31 3.91
C TYR A 139 -14.12 7.84 4.50
N LEU A 140 -14.13 8.98 5.19
CA LEU A 140 -12.96 9.48 5.91
C LEU A 140 -12.48 8.49 6.98
N SER A 141 -13.40 7.80 7.66
CA SER A 141 -13.05 6.78 8.65
C SER A 141 -12.37 5.57 7.99
N GLN A 142 -12.76 5.21 6.76
CA GLN A 142 -12.09 4.18 5.97
C GLN A 142 -10.67 4.63 5.55
N LEU A 143 -10.51 5.88 5.10
CA LEU A 143 -9.19 6.46 4.77
C LEU A 143 -8.25 6.51 5.98
N GLU A 144 -8.79 6.62 7.19
CA GLU A 144 -8.05 6.59 8.46
C GLU A 144 -7.71 5.17 8.95
N ASN A 145 -8.26 4.12 8.32
CA ASN A 145 -8.11 2.74 8.76
C ASN A 145 -7.32 1.90 7.73
N PRO A 146 -6.06 1.50 8.01
CA PRO A 146 -5.28 0.66 7.12
C PRO A 146 -5.95 -0.67 6.77
N ALA A 147 -6.85 -1.20 7.61
CA ALA A 147 -7.59 -2.44 7.30
C ALA A 147 -8.53 -2.31 6.07
N GLU A 148 -8.86 -1.08 5.67
CA GLU A 148 -9.68 -0.77 4.48
C GLU A 148 -8.82 -0.47 3.25
N TYR A 149 -7.49 -0.43 3.37
CA TYR A 149 -6.62 0.05 2.28
C TYR A 149 -6.54 -0.93 1.11
N LEU A 150 -6.86 -2.20 1.33
CA LEU A 150 -6.87 -3.21 0.26
C LEU A 150 -7.75 -2.75 -0.92
N ASP A 151 -8.99 -2.35 -0.62
CA ASP A 151 -9.96 -1.95 -1.63
C ASP A 151 -9.66 -0.54 -2.20
N LEU A 152 -8.88 0.28 -1.49
CA LEU A 152 -8.52 1.63 -1.92
C LEU A 152 -7.26 1.66 -2.79
N ILE A 153 -6.31 0.76 -2.54
CA ILE A 153 -5.00 0.72 -3.21
C ILE A 153 -5.04 -0.22 -4.42
N PHE A 154 -5.73 -1.35 -4.33
CA PHE A 154 -5.68 -2.40 -5.34
C PHE A 154 -6.98 -2.45 -6.15
N TRP A 155 -6.89 -2.02 -7.40
CA TRP A 155 -8.01 -2.06 -8.35
C TRP A 155 -8.19 -3.45 -8.99
N ASP A 156 -7.10 -4.23 -9.09
CA ASP A 156 -7.07 -5.64 -9.44
C ASP A 156 -6.25 -6.42 -8.39
N MET A 157 -6.56 -7.71 -8.21
CA MET A 157 -5.85 -8.60 -7.30
C MET A 157 -5.02 -9.63 -8.08
N ASP A 158 -4.52 -9.25 -9.26
CA ASP A 158 -3.77 -10.14 -10.13
C ASP A 158 -2.47 -10.63 -9.45
N PHE A 159 -1.93 -9.85 -8.51
CA PHE A 159 -0.82 -10.28 -7.65
C PHE A 159 -1.16 -11.56 -6.85
N ALA A 160 -2.41 -11.84 -6.53
CA ALA A 160 -2.80 -13.06 -5.80
C ALA A 160 -2.52 -14.34 -6.60
N LEU A 161 -2.40 -14.25 -7.93
CA LEU A 161 -2.00 -15.38 -8.76
C LEU A 161 -0.56 -15.84 -8.50
N LEU A 162 0.27 -15.04 -7.81
CA LEU A 162 1.64 -15.40 -7.46
C LEU A 162 1.73 -16.59 -6.49
N ASP A 163 0.65 -16.91 -5.78
CA ASP A 163 0.54 -18.13 -4.97
C ASP A 163 0.56 -19.40 -5.83
N GLU A 164 0.08 -19.30 -7.08
CA GLU A 164 -0.03 -20.43 -8.00
C GLU A 164 1.01 -20.39 -9.14
N TYR A 165 1.47 -19.21 -9.54
CA TYR A 165 2.31 -18.99 -10.71
C TYR A 165 3.52 -18.11 -10.40
N GLN A 166 4.64 -18.33 -11.08
CA GLN A 166 5.78 -17.41 -11.01
C GLN A 166 5.51 -16.15 -11.86
N GLU A 167 6.15 -15.02 -11.54
CA GLU A 167 6.05 -13.78 -12.34
C GLU A 167 6.37 -14.03 -13.83
N GLU A 168 7.35 -14.90 -14.12
CA GLU A 168 7.72 -15.28 -15.49
C GLU A 168 6.59 -16.01 -16.24
N ASP A 169 5.77 -16.78 -15.54
CA ASP A 169 4.66 -17.53 -16.12
C ASP A 169 3.44 -16.62 -16.34
N LEU A 170 3.21 -15.66 -15.44
CA LEU A 170 2.20 -14.61 -15.61
C LEU A 170 2.55 -13.67 -16.79
N ALA A 171 3.81 -13.25 -16.88
CA ALA A 171 4.30 -12.43 -17.99
C ALA A 171 4.18 -13.13 -19.36
N ARG A 172 4.30 -14.47 -19.41
CA ARG A 172 4.12 -15.27 -20.63
C ARG A 172 2.66 -15.46 -21.03
N SER A 173 1.74 -15.45 -20.07
CA SER A 173 0.31 -15.69 -20.30
C SER A 173 -0.49 -14.41 -20.60
N ASN A 174 0.00 -13.23 -20.18
CA ASN A 174 -0.60 -11.94 -20.49
C ASN A 174 0.46 -10.86 -20.85
N PRO A 175 0.66 -10.55 -22.14
CA PRO A 175 1.71 -9.64 -22.60
C PRO A 175 1.57 -8.18 -22.14
N GLU A 176 0.41 -7.78 -21.61
CA GLU A 176 0.24 -6.42 -21.06
C GLU A 176 0.83 -6.28 -19.65
N ILE A 177 0.85 -7.36 -18.84
CA ILE A 177 1.52 -7.40 -17.53
C ILE A 177 3.06 -7.29 -17.71
N ALA A 178 3.60 -7.92 -18.76
CA ALA A 178 5.03 -7.87 -19.09
C ALA A 178 5.56 -6.48 -19.46
N LYS A 179 4.68 -5.50 -19.77
CA LYS A 179 5.11 -4.11 -20.07
C LYS A 179 5.51 -3.33 -18.81
N ASN A 180 4.94 -3.65 -17.65
CA ASN A 180 5.29 -3.00 -16.38
C ASN A 180 6.54 -3.59 -15.72
N ALA A 181 7.01 -4.74 -16.20
CA ALA A 181 8.21 -5.42 -15.71
C ALA A 181 9.52 -5.03 -16.45
N ASN A 182 9.50 -4.09 -17.40
CA ASN A 182 10.70 -3.71 -18.13
C ASN A 182 11.56 -2.69 -17.38
N PHE A 183 12.48 -3.24 -16.59
CA PHE A 183 13.83 -2.74 -16.34
C PHE A 183 14.37 -1.87 -17.49
N GLU A 184 14.70 -0.61 -17.21
CA GLU A 184 15.89 0.00 -17.81
C GLU A 184 16.99 0.01 -16.75
N GLU A 185 17.81 -1.03 -16.73
CA GLU A 185 19.23 -0.85 -16.40
C GLU A 185 19.82 0.03 -17.52
N LYS A 186 20.32 1.21 -17.14
CA LYS A 186 21.34 1.95 -17.87
C LYS A 186 22.45 2.39 -16.93
#